data_AF-A0A1I6V4V6-F1
#
_entry.id   AF-A0A1I6V4V6-F1
#
_cell.length_a   1.000
_cell.length_b   1.000
_cell.length_c   1.000
_cell.angle_alpha   90.00
_cell.angle_beta   90.00
_cell.angle_gamma   90.00
#
_symmetry.space_group_name_H-M   'P 1'
#
loop_
_entity.id
_entity.type
_entity.pdbx_description
1 polymer ?
#
loop_
_entity_poly.entity_id
_entity_poly.type
_entity_poly.pdbx_seq_one_letter_code
_entity_poly.pdbx_strand_id
1 'polypeptide(L)' 'MEKQSVVLRFPKTLLNRVDKYKDEKGFSTRTQTIFHLIQVALDKSGN' A
#
# COMPACT_ATOMS: atom_id res chain seq x y z
N MET A 1 -10.15 0.12 19.07
CA MET A 1 -9.00 0.88 18.51
C MET A 1 -9.57 1.90 17.54
N GLU A 2 -9.25 3.17 17.71
CA GLU A 2 -9.78 4.25 16.88
C GLU A 2 -9.14 4.21 15.48
N LYS A 3 -9.92 4.37 14.42
CA LYS A 3 -9.41 4.34 13.05
C LYS A 3 -8.86 5.73 12.71
N GLN A 4 -7.54 5.87 12.72
CA GLN A 4 -6.88 7.08 12.24
C GLN A 4 -6.80 7.05 10.70
N SER A 5 -7.19 8.17 10.10
CA SER A 5 -7.09 8.38 8.64
C SER A 5 -6.03 9.44 8.37
N VAL A 6 -5.18 9.18 7.36
CA VAL A 6 -4.09 10.07 6.99
C VAL A 6 -4.13 10.31 5.48
N VAL A 7 -3.92 11.57 5.06
CA VAL A 7 -3.83 11.92 3.64
C VAL A 7 -2.38 11.85 3.20
N LEU A 8 -2.09 10.99 2.24
CA LEU A 8 -0.76 10.83 1.66
C LEU A 8 -0.76 11.33 0.21
N ARG A 9 0.30 12.04 -0.18
CA ARG A 9 0.49 12.52 -1.55
C ARG A 9 1.71 11.85 -2.16
N PHE A 10 1.53 11.28 -3.35
CA PHE A 10 2.56 10.56 -4.07
C PHE A 10 2.58 10.99 -5.54
N PRO A 11 3.74 10.85 -6.23
CA PRO A 11 3.79 11.00 -7.68
C PRO A 11 2.80 10.06 -8.37
N LYS A 12 2.15 10.55 -9.43
CA LYS A 12 1.16 9.76 -10.20
C LYS A 12 1.74 8.46 -10.74
N THR A 13 3.01 8.47 -11.15
CA THR A 13 3.74 7.29 -11.62
C THR A 13 3.84 6.20 -10.55
N LEU A 14 4.01 6.57 -9.28
CA LEU A 14 4.05 5.62 -8.16
C LEU A 14 2.66 5.06 -7.89
N LEU A 15 1.62 5.90 -7.90
CA LEU A 15 0.24 5.46 -7.72
C LEU A 15 -0.18 4.44 -8.80
N ASN A 16 0.22 4.66 -10.05
CA ASN A 16 -0.05 3.71 -11.14
C ASN A 16 0.62 2.35 -10.91
N ARG A 17 1.83 2.32 -10.33
CA ARG A 17 2.50 1.06 -9.97
C ARG A 17 1.78 0.33 -8.83
N VAL A 18 1.29 1.08 -7.84
CA VAL A 18 0.48 0.52 -6.74
C VAL A 18 -0.82 -0.06 -7.29
N ASP A 19 -1.48 0.60 -8.24
CA ASP A 19 -2.70 0.09 -8.89
C ASP A 19 -2.45 -1.20 -9.67
N LYS A 20 -1.37 -1.24 -10.46
CA LYS A 20 -0.98 -2.47 -11.15
C LYS A 20 -0.72 -3.62 -10.18
N TYR A 21 0.02 -3.35 -9.10
CA TYR A 21 0.30 -4.35 -8.07
C TYR A 21 -0.97 -4.81 -7.33
N LYS A 22 -1.92 -3.90 -7.11
CA LYS A 22 -3.24 -4.21 -6.54
C LYS A 22 -3.98 -5.23 -7.41
N ASP A 23 -4.02 -5.00 -8.72
CA ASP A 23 -4.71 -5.88 -9.66
C ASP A 23 -4.00 -7.26 -9.76
N GLU A 24 -2.67 -7.28 -9.83
CA GLU A 24 -1.86 -8.52 -9.87
C GLU A 24 -2.04 -9.40 -8.63
N LYS A 25 -2.24 -8.80 -7.45
CA LYS A 25 -2.44 -9.53 -6.20
C LYS A 25 -3.91 -9.77 -5.84
N GLY A 26 -4.84 -9.27 -6.67
CA GLY A 26 -6.28 -9.42 -6.43
C GLY A 26 -6.81 -8.61 -5.24
N PHE A 27 -6.16 -7.50 -4.88
CA PHE A 27 -6.62 -6.65 -3.78
C PHE A 27 -7.82 -5.80 -4.19
N SER A 28 -8.79 -5.66 -3.28
CA SER A 28 -10.03 -4.92 -3.57
C SER A 28 -9.83 -3.39 -3.56
N THR A 29 -8.93 -2.88 -2.73
CA THR A 29 -8.73 -1.43 -2.54
C THR A 29 -7.26 -1.06 -2.48
N ARG A 30 -6.94 0.17 -2.90
CA ARG A 30 -5.59 0.73 -2.82
C ARG A 30 -5.08 0.80 -1.38
N THR A 31 -5.97 1.05 -0.42
CA THR A 31 -5.64 1.07 1.02
C THR A 31 -5.12 -0.29 1.49
N GLN A 32 -5.79 -1.39 1.14
CA GLN A 32 -5.31 -2.75 1.46
C GLN A 32 -3.94 -3.01 0.85
N THR A 33 -3.73 -2.61 -0.39
CA THR A 33 -2.44 -2.75 -1.08
C THR A 33 -1.33 -1.98 -0.39
N ILE A 34 -1.59 -0.73 0.01
CA ILE A 34 -0.63 0.09 0.74
C ILE A 34 -0.28 -0.55 2.08
N PHE A 35 -1.27 -1.03 2.84
CA PHE A 35 -1.01 -1.73 4.10
C PHE A 35 -0.16 -2.99 3.91
N HIS A 36 -0.47 -3.80 2.90
CA HIS A 36 0.32 -4.98 2.58
C HIS A 36 1.77 -4.61 2.20
N LEU A 37 1.98 -3.59 1.38
CA LEU A 37 3.32 -3.12 1.02
C LEU A 37 4.11 -2.62 2.22
N ILE A 38 3.45 -1.94 3.16
CA ILE A 38 4.07 -1.50 4.43
C ILE A 38 4.47 -2.72 5.27
N GLN A 39 3.58 -3.72 5.42
CA GLN A 39 3.90 -4.96 6.15
C GLN A 39 5.11 -5.67 5.55
N VAL A 40 5.12 -5.87 4.22
CA VAL A 40 6.26 -6.48 3.52
C VAL A 40 7.56 -5.71 3.73
N ALA A 41 7.50 -4.36 3.74
CA ALA A 41 8.66 -3.54 4.00
C ALA A 41 9.16 -3.69 5.46
N LEU A 42 8.24 -3.71 6.43
CA LEU A 42 8.56 -3.91 7.84
C LEU A 42 9.19 -5.28 8.09
N ASP A 43 8.61 -6.35 7.53
CA ASP A 43 9.13 -7.71 7.64
C ASP A 43 10.54 -7.82 7.04
N LYS A 44 10.81 -7.11 5.94
CA LYS A 44 12.15 -7.05 5.33
C LYS A 44 13.15 -6.21 6.11
N SER A 45 12.68 -5.19 6.83
CA SER A 45 13.52 -4.30 7.64
C SER A 45 13.84 -4.87 9.04
N GLY A 46 13.12 -5.92 9.45
CA GLY A 46 13.31 -6.63 10.72
C GLY A 46 14.44 -7.67 10.71
N ASN A 47 15.34 -7.63 9.73
CA ASN A 47 16.59 -8.42 9.66
C ASN A 47 17.81 -7.50 9.70
#